data_AF-A0A7W1IGS6-F1
#
_entry.id   AF-A0A7W1IGS6-F1
#
_cell.length_a   1.000
_cell.length_b   1.000
_cell.length_c   1.000
_cell.angle_alpha   90.00
_cell.angle_beta   90.00
_cell.angle_gamma   90.00
#
_symmetry.space_group_name_H-M   'P 1'
#
loop_
_entity.id
_entity.type
_entity.pdbx_description
1 polymer ?
#
loop_
_entity_poly.entity_id
_entity_poly.type
_entity_poly.pdbx_seq_one_letter_code
_entity_poly.pdbx_strand_id
1 'polypeptide(L)' 'MFEILKHFESKYGTLKKKGLRIEGLSMIDPKRKKHVIMISKPFMFDNRQLPKTYEGLDIKSKIEGILPKE' A
#
# COMPACT_ATOMS: atom_id res chain seq x y z
N MET A 1 -3.70 3.17 -15.65
CA MET A 1 -4.06 3.32 -14.22
C MET A 1 -4.45 1.99 -13.57
N PHE A 2 -5.30 1.16 -14.20
CA PHE A 2 -5.58 -0.21 -13.72
C PHE A 2 -4.38 -1.17 -13.84
N GLU A 3 -3.53 -0.98 -14.85
CA GLU A 3 -2.35 -1.80 -15.06
C GLU A 3 -1.34 -1.67 -13.91
N ILE A 4 -1.05 -0.45 -13.45
CA ILE A 4 -0.14 -0.20 -12.32
C ILE A 4 -0.59 -0.99 -11.08
N LEU A 5 -1.90 -1.03 -10.80
CA LEU A 5 -2.43 -1.80 -9.68
C LEU A 5 -2.24 -3.31 -9.88
N LYS A 6 -2.49 -3.82 -11.11
CA LYS A 6 -2.24 -5.23 -11.45
C LYS A 6 -0.76 -5.60 -11.35
N HIS A 7 0.14 -4.75 -11.83
CA HIS A 7 1.58 -4.95 -11.74
C HIS A 7 2.06 -4.91 -10.28
N PHE A 8 1.55 -3.96 -9.50
CA PHE A 8 1.81 -3.87 -8.08
C PHE A 8 1.31 -5.12 -7.33
N GLU A 9 0.08 -5.55 -7.61
CA GLU A 9 -0.49 -6.76 -7.03
C GLU A 9 0.26 -8.03 -7.44
N SER A 10 0.72 -8.14 -8.69
CA SER A 10 1.50 -9.29 -9.13
C SER A 10 2.87 -9.34 -8.45
N LYS A 11 3.55 -8.19 -8.35
CA LYS A 11 4.88 -8.07 -7.73
C LYS A 11 4.86 -8.28 -6.22
N TYR A 12 3.87 -7.69 -5.54
CA TYR A 12 3.72 -7.71 -4.09
C TYR A 12 2.65 -8.70 -3.60
N GLY A 13 2.08 -9.51 -4.49
CA GLY A 13 1.09 -10.52 -4.16
C GLY A 13 1.62 -11.58 -3.20
N THR A 14 2.93 -11.83 -3.22
CA THR A 14 3.62 -12.68 -2.24
C THR A 14 3.53 -12.12 -0.82
N LEU A 15 3.50 -10.79 -0.66
CA LEU A 15 3.32 -10.13 0.62
C LEU A 15 1.87 -10.24 1.15
N LYS A 16 0.89 -10.55 0.30
CA LYS A 16 -0.48 -10.84 0.76
C LYS A 16 -0.49 -12.02 1.73
N LYS A 17 0.36 -13.03 1.52
CA LYS A 17 0.54 -14.15 2.45
C LYS A 17 1.09 -13.73 3.82
N LYS A 18 1.80 -12.60 3.88
CA LYS A 18 2.33 -12.01 5.13
C LYS A 18 1.35 -11.02 5.77
N GLY A 19 0.12 -10.91 5.26
CA GLY A 19 -0.92 -10.02 5.77
C GLY A 19 -1.00 -8.66 5.06
N LEU A 20 -0.26 -8.43 3.98
CA LEU A 20 -0.45 -7.23 3.16
C LEU A 20 -1.82 -7.27 2.45
N ARG A 21 -2.60 -6.21 2.60
CA ARG A 21 -3.83 -5.96 1.87
C ARG A 21 -3.62 -4.78 0.94
N ILE A 22 -4.00 -4.92 -0.32
CA ILE A 22 -3.92 -3.84 -1.30
C ILE A 22 -5.33 -3.30 -1.41
N GLU A 23 -5.56 -2.08 -0.91
CA GLU A 23 -6.89 -1.46 -0.89
C GLU A 23 -7.24 -0.92 -2.28
N GLY A 24 -6.26 -0.36 -2.99
CA GLY A 24 -6.46 0.17 -4.33
C GLY A 24 -5.75 1.50 -4.58
N LEU A 25 -6.22 2.23 -5.58
CA LEU A 25 -5.80 3.62 -5.81
C LEU A 25 -6.75 4.55 -5.06
N SER A 26 -6.17 5.50 -4.32
CA SER A 26 -6.92 6.51 -3.59
C SER A 26 -6.38 7.90 -3.95
N MET A 27 -7.26 8.89 -4.01
CA MET A 27 -6.88 10.28 -4.24
C MET A 27 -6.78 10.98 -2.89
N ILE A 28 -5.57 11.36 -2.48
CA ILE A 28 -5.36 12.03 -1.19
C ILE A 28 -5.42 13.56 -1.29
N ASP A 29 -5.19 14.10 -2.49
CA ASP A 29 -5.21 15.53 -2.71
C ASP A 29 -5.92 15.83 -4.04
N PRO A 30 -7.20 16.22 -4.01
CA PRO A 30 -7.95 16.53 -5.21
C PRO A 30 -7.48 17.82 -5.88
N LYS A 31 -6.92 18.79 -5.13
CA LYS A 31 -6.41 20.05 -5.69
C LYS A 31 -5.15 19.84 -6.53
N ARG A 32 -4.26 18.96 -6.07
CA ARG A 32 -3.01 18.59 -6.78
C ARG A 32 -3.17 17.35 -7.67
N LYS A 33 -4.39 16.78 -7.76
CA LYS A 33 -4.68 15.51 -8.44
C LYS A 33 -3.71 14.39 -8.02
N LYS A 34 -3.29 14.38 -6.74
CA LYS A 34 -2.31 13.42 -6.24
C LYS A 34 -3.00 12.10 -5.94
N HIS A 35 -2.65 11.08 -6.72
CA HIS A 35 -3.08 9.71 -6.54
C HIS A 35 -2.01 8.94 -5.77
N VAL A 36 -2.47 8.04 -4.90
CA VAL A 36 -1.61 7.14 -4.14
C VAL A 36 -2.14 5.73 -4.21
N ILE A 37 -1.26 4.75 -4.04
CA ILE A 37 -1.63 3.36 -3.84
C ILE A 37 -1.83 3.17 -2.35
N MET A 38 -3.05 2.83 -1.95
CA MET A 38 -3.40 2.57 -0.58
C MET A 38 -3.24 1.08 -0.29
N ILE A 39 -2.47 0.78 0.76
CA ILE A 39 -2.23 -0.57 1.24
C ILE A 39 -2.50 -0.63 2.74
N SER A 40 -2.98 -1.76 3.21
CA SER A 40 -3.19 -2.07 4.61
C SER A 40 -2.25 -3.21 5.01
N LYS A 41 -1.63 -3.15 6.18
CA LYS A 41 -0.66 -4.16 6.65
C LYS A 41 -0.76 -4.35 8.16
N PRO A 42 -0.40 -5.52 8.70
CA PRO A 42 -0.32 -5.70 10.14
C PRO A 42 0.78 -4.83 10.75
N PHE A 43 0.74 -4.65 12.07
CA PHE A 43 1.77 -3.90 12.81
C PHE A 43 3.16 -4.52 12.64
N MET A 44 3.26 -5.83 12.86
CA MET A 44 4.47 -6.61 12.58
C MET A 44 4.55 -6.95 11.08
N PHE A 45 4.80 -5.94 10.25
CA PHE A 45 5.02 -6.11 8.82
C PHE A 45 6.36 -5.53 8.40
N ASP A 46 7.14 -6.32 7.66
CA ASP A 46 8.44 -5.92 7.16
C ASP A 46 8.30 -4.92 5.99
N ASN A 47 8.52 -3.64 6.30
CA ASN A 47 8.35 -2.54 5.34
C ASN A 47 9.50 -2.39 4.36
N ARG A 48 10.60 -3.13 4.56
CA ARG A 48 11.78 -3.05 3.69
C ARG A 48 11.49 -3.60 2.30
N GLN A 49 10.54 -4.53 2.20
CA GLN A 49 10.09 -5.10 0.93
C GLN A 49 9.14 -4.17 0.14
N LEU A 50 8.61 -3.11 0.75
CA LEU A 50 7.68 -2.18 0.10
C LEU A 50 8.38 -0.87 -0.28
N PRO A 51 8.29 -0.42 -1.53
CA PRO A 51 8.81 0.88 -1.92
C PRO A 51 7.92 2.01 -1.38
N LYS A 52 8.49 3.21 -1.25
CA LYS A 52 7.73 4.42 -0.89
C LYS A 52 6.93 4.99 -2.06
N THR A 53 7.38 4.71 -3.29
CA THR A 53 6.78 5.20 -4.54
C THR A 53 6.85 4.08 -5.57
N TYR A 54 5.82 3.93 -6.39
CA TYR A 54 5.74 2.92 -7.43
C TYR A 54 5.14 3.53 -8.70
N GLU A 55 5.88 3.46 -9.81
CA GLU A 55 5.46 4.01 -11.11
C GLU A 55 4.97 5.47 -11.04
N GLY A 56 5.63 6.29 -10.22
CA GLY A 56 5.29 7.70 -10.03
C GLY A 56 4.15 7.98 -9.04
N LEU A 57 3.54 6.94 -8.46
CA LEU A 57 2.52 7.05 -7.42
C LEU A 57 3.10 6.81 -6.03
N ASP A 58 2.70 7.64 -5.07
CA ASP A 58 3.06 7.47 -3.66
C ASP A 58 2.36 6.21 -3.10
N ILE A 59 3.01 5.48 -2.21
CA ILE A 59 2.39 4.34 -1.52
C ILE A 59 2.08 4.74 -0.09
N LYS A 60 0.79 4.72 0.26
CA LYS A 60 0.33 5.03 1.61
C LYS A 60 -0.10 3.75 2.31
N SER A 61 0.64 3.39 3.35
CA SER A 61 0.34 2.21 4.15
C SER A 61 -0.46 2.55 5.41
N LYS A 62 -1.56 1.84 5.64
CA LYS A 62 -2.34 1.85 6.88
C LYS A 62 -1.97 0.62 7.69
N ILE A 63 -1.85 0.78 9.01
CA ILE A 63 -1.67 -0.36 9.92
C ILE A 63 -3.08 -0.87 10.28
N GLU A 64 -3.35 -2.14 10.01
CA GLU A 64 -4.53 -2.84 10.51
C GLU A 64 -4.14 -3.68 11.73
N GLY A 65 -4.84 -3.44 12.84
CA GLY A 65 -4.62 -4.12 14.11
C GLY A 65 -4.72 -3.18 15.30
N ILE A 66 -4.83 -3.78 16.49
CA ILE A 66 -4.83 -3.05 17.75
C ILE A 66 -3.37 -2.71 18.06
N LEU A 67 -3.05 -1.42 18.16
CA LEU A 67 -1.78 -0.99 18.74
C LEU A 67 -1.66 -1.64 20.13
N PRO A 68 -0.57 -2.36 20.45
CA PRO A 68 -0.40 -2.86 21.79
C PRO A 68 -0.43 -1.66 22.74
N LYS A 69 -1.33 -1.72 23.73
CA LYS A 69 -1.31 -0.75 24.83
C LYS A 69 -0.01 -0.97 25.59
N GLU A 70 0.73 0.10 25.73
CA GLU A 70 1.92 0.21 26.59
C GLU A 70 1.60 -0.18 28.04
#